data_AF-A0A6I1ZQF6-F1
#
_entry.id   AF-A0A6I1ZQF6-F1
#
_cell.length_a   1.000
_cell.length_b   1.000
_cell.length_c   1.000
_cell.angle_alpha   90.00
_cell.angle_beta   90.00
_cell.angle_gamma   90.00
#
_symmetry.space_group_name_H-M   'P 1'
#
loop_
_entity.id
_entity.type
_entity.pdbx_description
1 polymer ?
#
loop_
_entity_poly.entity_id
_entity_poly.type
_entity_poly.pdbx_seq_one_letter_code
_entity_poly.pdbx_strand_id
1 'polypeptide(L)' 'MLETGAHVPAAVDNSCLMNIRGRLAKDGHTVRPVHLVEILARSVEDGPQGGVPVARSEVVR' A
#
# COMPACT_ATOMS: atom_id res chain seq x y z
N MET A 1 -7.02 10.75 -5.21
CA MET A 1 -6.13 9.69 -4.67
C MET A 1 -4.98 9.42 -5.62
N LEU A 2 -5.22 8.97 -6.85
CA LEU A 2 -4.13 8.65 -7.80
C LEU A 2 -3.23 9.86 -8.12
N GLU A 3 -3.81 11.05 -8.14
CA GLU A 3 -3.09 12.32 -8.36
C GLU A 3 -2.06 12.65 -7.27
N THR A 4 -2.10 12.01 -6.10
CA THR A 4 -1.12 12.27 -5.03
C THR A 4 0.22 11.60 -5.28
N GLY A 5 0.32 10.69 -6.26
CA GLY A 5 1.52 9.88 -6.51
C GLY A 5 1.80 8.81 -5.45
N ALA A 6 0.83 8.53 -4.56
CA ALA A 6 0.98 7.48 -3.55
C ALA A 6 1.06 6.10 -4.20
N HIS A 7 2.13 5.36 -3.89
CA HIS A 7 2.34 4.00 -4.40
C HIS A 7 1.52 2.94 -3.64
N VAL A 8 1.20 3.21 -2.37
CA VAL A 8 0.51 2.26 -1.48
C VAL A 8 -0.60 2.97 -0.73
N PRO A 9 -1.84 3.01 -1.27
CA PRO A 9 -2.99 3.47 -0.52
C PRO A 9 -3.28 2.50 0.64
N ALA A 10 -3.39 3.03 1.86
CA ALA A 10 -3.71 2.23 3.04
C ALA A 10 -5.06 2.64 3.63
N ALA A 11 -5.80 1.68 4.17
CA ALA A 11 -7.04 1.90 4.91
C ALA A 11 -7.05 1.08 6.22
N VAL A 12 -7.76 1.57 7.23
CA VAL A 12 -7.91 0.91 8.54
C VAL A 12 -9.23 0.14 8.67
N ASP A 13 -10.18 0.43 7.77
CA ASP A 13 -11.48 -0.22 7.77
C ASP A 13 -11.65 -1.08 6.51
N ASN A 14 -12.20 -2.28 6.67
CA ASN A 14 -12.38 -3.24 5.58
C ASN A 14 -13.40 -2.74 4.55
N SER A 15 -14.44 -2.03 4.96
CA SER A 15 -15.43 -1.47 4.03
C SER A 15 -14.80 -0.37 3.17
N CYS A 16 -13.95 0.48 3.75
CA CYS A 16 -13.15 1.45 2.99
C CYS A 16 -12.25 0.74 1.98
N LEU A 17 -11.53 -0.30 2.43
CA LEU A 17 -10.64 -1.08 1.57
C LEU A 17 -11.39 -1.73 0.40
N MET A 18 -12.56 -2.31 0.67
CA MET A 18 -13.42 -2.93 -0.35
C MET A 18 -13.94 -1.90 -1.35
N ASN A 19 -14.43 -0.75 -0.88
CA ASN A 19 -14.93 0.32 -1.75
C ASN A 19 -13.81 0.86 -2.65
N ILE A 20 -12.64 1.14 -2.08
CA ILE A 20 -11.47 1.63 -2.83
C ILE A 20 -11.03 0.59 -3.87
N ARG A 21 -10.84 -0.67 -3.45
CA ARG A 21 -10.42 -1.75 -4.33
C ARG A 21 -11.41 -1.96 -5.47
N GLY A 22 -12.70 -1.99 -5.17
CA GLY A 22 -13.75 -2.14 -6.17
C GLY A 22 -13.74 -1.02 -7.20
N ARG A 23 -13.56 0.23 -6.75
CA ARG A 23 -13.47 1.38 -7.65
C ARG A 23 -12.23 1.34 -8.54
N LEU A 24 -11.06 1.04 -7.97
CA LEU A 24 -9.82 0.92 -8.73
C LEU A 24 -9.88 -0.21 -9.77
N ALA A 25 -10.43 -1.36 -9.40
CA ALA A 25 -10.60 -2.48 -10.31
C ALA A 25 -11.59 -2.15 -11.45
N LYS A 26 -12.71 -1.50 -11.12
CA LYS A 26 -13.71 -1.05 -12.12
C LYS A 26 -13.09 -0.08 -13.13
N ASP A 27 -12.24 0.83 -12.67
CA ASP A 27 -11.60 1.85 -13.49
C ASP A 27 -10.30 1.34 -14.17
N GLY A 28 -9.95 0.05 -13.99
CA GLY A 28 -8.82 -0.60 -14.67
C GLY A 28 -7.44 -0.26 -14.09
N HIS A 29 -7.37 0.29 -12.89
CA HIS A 29 -6.11 0.63 -12.23
C HIS A 29 -5.46 -0.60 -11.58
N THR A 30 -4.13 -0.70 -11.69
CA THR A 30 -3.33 -1.77 -11.10
C THR A 30 -2.88 -1.51 -9.66
N VAL A 31 -3.23 -0.33 -9.10
CA VAL A 31 -2.88 0.06 -7.74
C VAL A 31 -3.58 -0.86 -6.74
N ARG A 32 -2.79 -1.46 -5.83
CA ARG A 32 -3.31 -2.35 -4.78
C ARG A 32 -3.40 -1.60 -3.46
N PRO A 33 -4.62 -1.29 -2.96
CA PRO A 33 -4.78 -0.78 -1.61
C PRO A 33 -4.56 -1.93 -0.60
N VAL A 34 -3.97 -1.60 0.55
CA VAL A 34 -3.67 -2.54 1.64
C VAL A 34 -4.34 -2.12 2.94
N HIS A 35 -4.55 -3.09 3.84
CA HIS A 35 -4.99 -2.77 5.20
C HIS A 35 -3.80 -2.29 6.03
N LEU A 36 -3.98 -1.31 6.92
CA LEU A 36 -2.88 -0.80 7.75
C LEU A 36 -2.21 -1.90 8.59
N VAL A 37 -2.99 -2.86 9.10
CA VAL A 37 -2.45 -4.05 9.80
C VAL A 37 -1.51 -4.87 8.92
N GLU A 38 -1.74 -4.98 7.61
CA GLU A 38 -0.81 -5.68 6.71
C GLU A 38 0.55 -5.00 6.67
N ILE A 39 0.63 -3.69 6.90
CA ILE A 39 1.90 -2.95 6.99
C ILE A 39 2.50 -3.14 8.39
N LEU A 40 1.70 -2.94 9.44
CA LEU A 40 2.16 -2.97 10.83
C LEU A 40 2.56 -4.37 11.31
N ALA A 41 1.98 -5.42 10.73
CA ALA A 41 2.32 -6.80 11.07
C ALA A 41 3.65 -7.27 10.47
N ARG A 42 4.29 -6.48 9.58
CA ARG A 42 5.54 -6.89 8.94
C ARG A 42 6.74 -6.60 9.81
N SER A 43 7.66 -7.54 9.86
CA SER A 43 8.98 -7.40 10.44
C SER A 43 10.05 -7.31 9.35
N VAL A 44 11.30 -7.08 9.77
CA VAL A 44 12.46 -7.10 8.86
C VAL A 44 12.64 -8.48 8.22
N GLU A 45 12.23 -9.54 8.92
CA GLU A 45 12.37 -10.94 8.48
C GLU A 45 11.44 -11.27 7.31
N ASP A 46 10.31 -10.56 7.18
CA ASP A 46 9.37 -10.71 6.06
C ASP A 46 9.90 -10.12 4.74
N GLY A 47 11.04 -9.42 4.79
CA GLY A 47 11.69 -8.82 3.62
C GLY A 47 10.88 -7.70 2.94
N PRO A 48 11.27 -7.30 1.71
CA PRO A 48 10.57 -6.26 0.95
C PRO A 48 9.16 -6.68 0.53
N GLN A 49 8.20 -5.75 0.52
CA GLN A 49 6.85 -6.03 0.00
C GLN A 49 6.86 -5.96 -1.53
N GLY A 50 6.29 -6.98 -2.19
CA GLY A 50 6.14 -7.00 -3.64
C GLY A 50 5.35 -5.79 -4.15
N GLY A 51 5.91 -5.08 -5.13
CA GLY A 51 5.28 -3.93 -5.79
C GLY A 51 5.28 -2.63 -4.96
N VAL A 52 5.98 -2.59 -3.83
CA VAL A 52 6.15 -1.36 -3.02
C VAL A 52 7.60 -0.88 -3.15
N PRO A 53 7.84 0.35 -3.62
CA PRO A 53 9.18 0.91 -3.65
C PRO A 53 9.75 0.98 -2.22
N VAL A 54 10.95 0.42 -2.01
CA VAL A 54 11.70 0.60 -0.76
C VAL A 54 12.42 1.94 -0.87
N ALA A 55 12.13 2.86 0.06
CA ALA A 55 12.88 4.11 0.14
C ALA A 55 14.36 3.78 0.39
N ARG A 56 15.27 4.44 -0.33
CA ARG A 56 16.70 4.35 -0.01
C ARG A 56 16.88 4.93 1.38
N SER A 57 17.23 4.09 2.35
CA SER A 57 17.74 4.56 3.63
C SER A 57 19.10 5.20 3.37
N GLU A 58 19.15 6.53 3.36
CA GLU A 58 20.41 7.20 3.66
C GLU A 58 20.80 6.75 5.06
N VAL A 59 21.93 6.04 5.15
CA VAL A 59 22.52 5.66 6.42
C VAL A 59 22.84 6.97 7.14
N VAL A 60 21.98 7.36 8.09
CA VAL A 60 22.31 8.35 9.10
C VAL A 60 23.44 7.72 9.91
N ARG A 61 24.67 8.14 9.57
CA ARG A 61 25.87 7.84 10.33
C ARG A 61 25.87 8.59 11.65
#